data_AF-A0A381Z1M9-F1
#
_entry.id   AF-A0A381Z1M9-F1
#
_cell.length_a   1.000
_cell.length_b   1.000
_cell.length_c   1.000
_cell.angle_alpha   90.00
_cell.angle_beta   90.00
_cell.angle_gamma   90.00
#
_symmetry.space_group_name_H-M   'P 1'
#
loop_
_entity.id
_entity.type
_entity.pdbx_description
1 polymer ?
#
loop_
_entity_poly.entity_id
_entity_poly.type
_entity_poly.pdbx_seq_one_letter_code
_entity_poly.pdbx_strand_id
1 'polypeptide(L)'
;MHPNLISLMLFCFVTSCTPGPNNILASYSSFNFGIKKTFPHMMGVALGYTSMITILDIGLILPFKKYPIIQDVLKVLGSIFLIYLAYKISFSKSNSGNLVNNPVKFLESYFFQFINPKGVSVAIITIVTFVDSTNYYLMHSL
;
A
#
# COMPACT_ATOMS: atom_id res chain seq x y z
N MET A 1 -3.58 15.15 -20.80
CA MET A 1 -3.00 14.79 -19.48
C MET A 1 -3.99 13.85 -18.80
N HIS A 2 -3.55 12.71 -18.27
CA HIS A 2 -4.44 11.80 -17.55
C HIS A 2 -5.18 12.58 -16.44
N PRO A 3 -6.52 12.72 -16.52
CA PRO A 3 -7.28 13.58 -15.62
C PRO A 3 -7.12 13.19 -14.13
N ASN A 4 -6.65 11.97 -13.86
CA ASN A 4 -6.55 11.41 -12.52
C ASN A 4 -5.12 11.40 -11.93
N LEU A 5 -4.12 11.95 -12.61
CA LEU A 5 -2.72 11.85 -12.18
C LEU A 5 -2.46 12.66 -10.89
N ILE A 6 -3.07 13.83 -10.78
CA ILE A 6 -3.04 14.67 -9.56
C ILE A 6 -3.74 13.95 -8.40
N SER A 7 -4.92 13.37 -8.63
CA SER A 7 -5.64 12.63 -7.60
C SER A 7 -4.89 11.38 -7.14
N LEU A 8 -4.21 10.68 -8.04
CA LEU A 8 -3.37 9.54 -7.71
C LEU A 8 -2.17 9.98 -6.85
N MET A 9 -1.47 11.05 -7.23
CA MET A 9 -0.37 11.60 -6.45
C MET A 9 -0.81 12.02 -5.04
N LEU A 10 -1.95 12.70 -4.92
CA LEU A 10 -2.52 13.08 -3.62
C LEU A 10 -2.89 11.85 -2.78
N PHE A 11 -3.54 10.85 -3.40
CA PHE A 11 -3.89 9.61 -2.74
C PHE A 11 -2.64 8.87 -2.23
N CYS A 12 -1.62 8.70 -3.06
CA CYS A 12 -0.34 8.10 -2.70
C CYS A 12 0.35 8.88 -1.57
N PHE A 13 0.36 10.22 -1.63
CA PHE A 13 0.96 11.07 -0.60
C PHE A 13 0.27 10.87 0.75
N VAL A 14 -1.06 11.01 0.80
CA VAL A 14 -1.84 10.88 2.04
C VAL A 14 -1.66 9.47 2.63
N THR A 15 -1.82 8.43 1.81
CA THR A 15 -1.70 7.04 2.27
C THR A 15 -0.28 6.69 2.72
N SER A 16 0.75 7.28 2.11
CA SER A 16 2.15 7.10 2.53
C SER A 16 2.46 7.82 3.84
N CYS A 17 1.89 9.00 4.08
CA CYS A 17 2.11 9.75 5.32
C CYS A 17 1.32 9.20 6.52
N THR A 18 0.18 8.53 6.29
CA THR A 18 -0.64 8.01 7.39
C THR A 18 0.16 7.05 8.28
N PRO A 19 -0.05 7.06 9.61
CA PRO A 19 0.63 6.14 10.52
C PRO A 19 0.35 4.67 10.14
N GLY A 20 1.31 3.79 10.37
CA GLY A 20 1.19 2.38 10.04
C GLY A 20 2.47 1.60 10.35
N PRO A 21 2.44 0.26 10.32
CA PRO A 21 3.56 -0.56 10.75
C PRO A 21 4.88 -0.22 10.04
N ASN A 22 4.86 -0.03 8.71
CA ASN A 22 6.06 0.34 7.95
C ASN A 22 6.67 1.67 8.39
N ASN A 23 5.83 2.68 8.64
CA ASN A 23 6.28 4.03 9.03
C ASN A 23 6.82 4.01 10.45
N ILE A 24 6.15 3.31 11.37
CA ILE A 24 6.60 3.12 12.76
C ILE A 24 7.94 2.38 12.79
N LEU A 25 8.06 1.28 12.04
CA LEU A 25 9.31 0.51 11.94
C LEU A 25 10.43 1.32 11.28
N ALA A 26 10.13 2.11 10.25
CA ALA A 26 11.11 2.98 9.61
C ALA A 26 11.60 4.08 10.57
N SER A 27 10.69 4.71 11.32
CA SER A 27 11.03 5.70 12.35
C SER A 27 11.86 5.09 13.47
N TYR A 28 11.44 3.94 14.01
CA TYR A 28 12.18 3.22 15.05
C TYR A 28 13.57 2.79 14.56
N SER A 29 13.67 2.21 13.36
CA SER A 29 14.93 1.76 12.79
C SER A 29 15.86 2.92 12.47
N SER A 30 15.33 4.05 11.98
CA SER A 30 16.14 5.24 11.71
C SER A 30 16.69 5.85 12.98
N PHE A 31 15.90 5.88 14.06
CA PHE A 31 16.29 6.42 15.36
C PHE A 31 17.36 5.54 16.04
N ASN A 32 17.21 4.21 16.01
CA ASN A 32 18.10 3.29 16.72
C ASN A 32 19.31 2.81 15.91
N PHE A 33 19.18 2.66 14.59
CA PHE A 33 20.21 2.08 13.73
C PHE A 33 20.74 3.05 12.66
N GLY A 34 20.12 4.22 12.50
CA GLY A 34 20.49 5.23 11.51
C GLY A 34 19.93 4.94 10.11
N ILE A 35 19.72 6.02 9.35
CA ILE A 35 19.07 6.01 8.03
C ILE A 35 19.72 5.02 7.04
N LYS A 36 21.06 4.91 7.06
CA LYS A 36 21.80 3.98 6.18
C LYS A 36 21.38 2.52 6.39
N LYS A 37 21.14 2.11 7.65
CA LYS A 37 20.71 0.75 7.98
C LYS A 37 19.20 0.54 7.80
N THR A 38 18.43 1.63 7.74
CA THR A 38 16.98 1.61 7.43
C THR A 38 16.70 1.57 5.93
N PHE A 39 17.63 2.02 5.08
CA PHE A 39 17.44 2.07 3.63
C PHE A 39 17.00 0.73 2.99
N PRO A 40 17.55 -0.45 3.36
CA PRO A 40 17.06 -1.74 2.86
C PRO A 40 15.57 -1.99 3.17
N HIS A 41 15.10 -1.59 4.35
CA HIS A 41 13.67 -1.66 4.71
C HIS A 41 12.83 -0.75 3.81
N MET A 42 13.27 0.49 3.59
CA MET A 42 12.56 1.42 2.70
C MET A 42 12.44 0.86 1.27
N MET A 43 13.52 0.28 0.76
CA MET A 43 13.53 -0.37 -0.55
C MET A 43 12.62 -1.59 -0.62
N GLY A 44 12.59 -2.42 0.44
CA GLY A 44 11.69 -3.58 0.47
C GLY A 44 10.22 -3.17 0.55
N VAL A 45 9.89 -2.11 1.29
CA VAL A 45 8.55 -1.52 1.26
C VAL A 45 8.20 -1.04 -0.15
N ALA A 46 9.06 -0.24 -0.79
CA ALA A 46 8.79 0.30 -2.12
C ALA A 46 8.61 -0.80 -3.17
N LEU A 47 9.56 -1.73 -3.29
CA LEU A 47 9.49 -2.82 -4.25
C LEU A 47 8.37 -3.82 -3.93
N GLY A 48 8.06 -4.04 -2.65
CA GLY A 48 6.96 -4.91 -2.23
C GLY A 48 5.60 -4.34 -2.60
N TYR A 49 5.38 -3.03 -2.45
CA TYR A 49 4.16 -2.38 -2.94
C TYR A 49 4.06 -2.44 -4.45
N THR A 50 5.15 -2.14 -5.16
CA THR A 50 5.15 -2.18 -6.63
C THR A 50 4.79 -3.58 -7.13
N SER A 51 5.45 -4.62 -6.63
CA SER A 51 5.17 -6.00 -7.06
C SER A 51 3.75 -6.43 -6.68
N MET A 52 3.28 -6.05 -5.50
CA MET A 52 1.92 -6.32 -5.06
C MET A 52 0.87 -5.68 -5.99
N ILE A 53 1.04 -4.39 -6.32
CA ILE A 53 0.13 -3.68 -7.24
C ILE A 53 0.15 -4.35 -8.61
N THR A 54 1.33 -4.67 -9.15
CA THR A 54 1.44 -5.36 -10.45
C THR A 54 0.75 -6.71 -10.45
N ILE A 55 0.93 -7.53 -9.40
CA ILE A 55 0.28 -8.84 -9.28
C ILE A 55 -1.24 -8.70 -9.19
N LEU A 56 -1.73 -7.77 -8.37
CA LEU A 56 -3.16 -7.54 -8.20
C LEU A 56 -3.79 -6.98 -9.49
N ASP A 57 -3.13 -6.05 -10.15
CA ASP A 57 -3.61 -5.46 -11.40
C ASP A 57 -3.77 -6.55 -12.47
N ILE A 58 -2.73 -7.34 -12.70
CA ILE A 58 -2.77 -8.48 -13.64
C ILE A 58 -3.86 -9.49 -13.24
N GLY A 59 -3.97 -9.82 -11.95
CA GLY A 59 -4.93 -10.80 -11.44
C GLY A 59 -6.39 -10.34 -11.52
N LEU A 60 -6.65 -9.04 -11.48
CA LEU A 60 -7.99 -8.45 -11.45
C LEU A 60 -8.53 -8.05 -12.83
N ILE A 61 -7.70 -8.04 -13.88
CA ILE A 61 -8.10 -7.76 -15.28
C ILE A 61 -9.30 -8.62 -15.72
N LEU A 62 -9.20 -9.96 -15.55
CA LEU A 62 -10.23 -10.89 -16.02
C LEU A 62 -11.56 -10.76 -15.23
N PRO A 63 -11.55 -10.73 -13.89
CA PRO A 63 -12.75 -10.47 -13.09
C PRO A 63 -13.45 -9.15 -13.44
N PHE A 64 -12.69 -8.05 -13.56
CA PHE A 64 -13.26 -6.72 -13.80
C PHE A 64 -13.87 -6.60 -15.19
N LYS A 65 -13.24 -7.21 -16.20
CA LYS A 65 -13.81 -7.28 -17.55
C LYS A 65 -15.11 -8.08 -17.59
N LYS A 66 -15.19 -9.17 -16.83
CA LYS A 66 -16.36 -10.06 -16.83
C LYS A 66 -17.51 -9.53 -15.96
N TYR A 67 -17.18 -8.87 -14.85
CA TYR A 67 -18.15 -8.36 -13.86
C TYR A 67 -17.72 -6.96 -13.40
N PRO A 68 -18.07 -5.90 -14.15
CA PRO A 68 -17.64 -4.53 -13.82
C PRO A 68 -18.14 -4.06 -12.44
N ILE A 69 -19.26 -4.61 -11.96
CA ILE A 69 -19.81 -4.28 -10.63
C ILE A 69 -18.88 -4.66 -9.47
N ILE A 70 -17.93 -5.59 -9.67
CA ILE A 70 -16.94 -5.95 -8.66
C ILE A 70 -16.04 -4.75 -8.35
N GLN A 71 -15.71 -3.94 -9.36
CA GLN A 71 -14.89 -2.73 -9.20
C GLN A 71 -15.60 -1.73 -8.26
N ASP A 72 -16.89 -1.45 -8.50
CA ASP A 72 -17.67 -0.54 -7.66
C ASP A 72 -17.82 -1.04 -6.21
N VAL A 73 -18.10 -2.33 -6.03
CA VAL A 73 -18.22 -2.94 -4.70
C VAL A 73 -16.90 -2.84 -3.94
N LEU A 74 -15.77 -3.19 -4.58
CA LEU A 74 -14.45 -3.07 -3.97
C LEU A 74 -14.09 -1.62 -3.65
N LYS A 75 -14.53 -0.66 -4.45
CA LYS A 75 -14.30 0.77 -4.20
C LYS A 75 -14.94 1.21 -2.91
N VAL A 76 -16.21 0.83 -2.71
CA VAL A 76 -16.98 1.16 -1.51
C VAL A 76 -16.41 0.42 -0.29
N LEU A 77 -16.20 -0.90 -0.39
CA LEU A 77 -15.66 -1.69 0.71
C LEU A 77 -14.25 -1.25 1.11
N GLY A 78 -13.37 -0.99 0.14
CA GLY A 78 -12.03 -0.49 0.38
C GLY A 78 -12.03 0.87 1.08
N SER A 79 -12.91 1.78 0.67
CA SER A 79 -13.06 3.09 1.32
C SER A 79 -13.52 2.96 2.77
N ILE A 80 -14.54 2.13 3.04
CA ILE A 80 -15.01 1.82 4.40
C ILE A 80 -13.88 1.22 5.23
N PHE A 81 -13.11 0.30 4.65
CA PHE A 81 -12.01 -0.36 5.32
C PHE A 81 -10.88 0.62 5.69
N LEU A 82 -10.54 1.58 4.81
CA LEU A 82 -9.57 2.62 5.14
C LEU A 82 -10.05 3.52 6.29
N ILE A 83 -11.33 3.88 6.31
CA ILE A 83 -11.93 4.65 7.42
C ILE A 83 -11.84 3.85 8.72
N TYR A 84 -12.18 2.56 8.69
CA TYR A 84 -12.05 1.67 9.83
C TYR A 84 -10.59 1.57 10.32
N LEU A 85 -9.64 1.43 9.41
CA LEU A 85 -8.22 1.31 9.74
C LEU A 85 -7.68 2.63 10.32
N ALA A 86 -8.08 3.78 9.76
CA ALA A 86 -7.76 5.10 10.30
C ALA A 86 -8.29 5.27 11.74
N TYR A 87 -9.54 4.89 12.00
CA TYR A 87 -10.13 4.86 13.35
C TYR A 87 -9.30 3.98 14.28
N LYS A 88 -9.05 2.72 13.89
CA LYS A 88 -8.31 1.76 14.73
C LYS A 88 -6.90 2.25 15.07
N ILE A 89 -6.18 2.87 14.13
CA ILE A 89 -4.86 3.44 14.39
C ILE A 89 -4.97 4.62 15.37
N SER A 90 -5.92 5.53 15.15
CA SER A 90 -6.13 6.72 15.98
C SER A 90 -6.36 6.39 17.46
N PHE A 91 -6.91 5.22 17.76
CA PHE A 91 -7.23 4.78 19.13
C PHE A 91 -6.35 3.62 19.62
N SER A 92 -5.35 3.18 18.85
CA SER A 92 -4.44 2.10 19.25
C SER A 92 -3.38 2.60 20.24
N LYS A 93 -3.18 1.88 21.35
CA LYS A 93 -2.04 2.12 22.27
C LYS A 93 -0.78 1.49 21.69
N SER A 94 0.34 2.21 21.69
CA SER A 94 1.62 1.63 21.27
C SER A 94 2.11 0.63 22.30
N ASN A 95 2.25 -0.64 21.93
CA ASN A 95 2.89 -1.63 22.79
C ASN A 95 4.42 -1.45 22.71
N SER A 96 4.99 -0.77 23.72
CA SER A 96 6.42 -0.47 23.83
C SER A 96 7.25 -1.63 24.39
N GLY A 97 6.95 -2.87 23.99
CA GLY A 97 7.43 -4.07 24.70
C GLY A 97 8.68 -4.75 24.14
N ASN A 98 8.98 -4.61 22.85
CA ASN A 98 10.06 -5.38 22.22
C ASN A 98 11.14 -4.45 21.68
N LEU A 99 12.29 -4.44 22.35
CA LEU A 99 13.53 -3.89 21.81
C LEU A 99 13.92 -4.72 20.59
N VAL A 100 13.72 -4.17 19.40
CA VAL A 100 14.20 -4.81 18.17
C VAL A 100 15.72 -4.63 18.16
N ASN A 101 16.47 -5.74 18.29
CA ASN A 101 17.93 -5.72 18.40
C ASN A 101 18.65 -5.50 17.06
N ASN A 102 17.96 -5.67 15.93
CA ASN A 102 18.53 -5.53 14.58
C ASN A 102 17.63 -4.70 13.66
N PRO A 103 18.18 -3.96 12.68
CA PRO A 103 17.38 -3.27 11.67
C PRO A 103 16.60 -4.29 10.82
N VAL A 104 15.37 -3.93 10.46
CA VAL A 104 14.51 -4.71 9.55
C VAL A 104 15.19 -4.89 8.20
N LYS A 105 15.19 -6.12 7.67
CA LYS A 105 15.84 -6.46 6.41
C LYS A 105 14.92 -6.24 5.21
N PHE A 106 15.53 -6.11 4.02
CA PHE A 106 14.82 -5.96 2.75
C PHE A 106 13.73 -7.03 2.55
N LEU A 107 14.10 -8.32 2.61
CA LEU A 107 13.16 -9.42 2.34
C LEU A 107 11.97 -9.44 3.32
N GLU A 108 12.24 -9.17 4.60
CA GLU A 108 11.20 -9.08 5.63
C GLU A 108 10.19 -7.98 5.28
N SER A 109 10.68 -6.78 4.97
CA SER A 109 9.84 -5.64 4.60
C SER A 109 9.13 -5.81 3.25
N TYR A 110 9.72 -6.54 2.31
CA TYR A 110 9.14 -6.86 1.01
C TYR A 110 7.93 -7.78 1.15
N PHE A 111 8.11 -8.95 1.78
CA PHE A 111 7.02 -9.91 1.95
C PHE A 111 5.95 -9.41 2.93
N PHE A 112 6.31 -8.57 3.88
CA PHE A 112 5.36 -7.95 4.80
C PHE A 112 4.27 -7.15 4.07
N GLN A 113 4.54 -6.56 2.90
CA GLN A 113 3.53 -5.78 2.17
C GLN A 113 2.30 -6.60 1.78
N PHE A 114 2.48 -7.88 1.48
CA PHE A 114 1.40 -8.79 1.06
C PHE A 114 0.45 -9.16 2.21
N ILE A 115 0.91 -9.04 3.46
CA ILE A 115 0.14 -9.37 4.66
C ILE A 115 -0.33 -8.10 5.38
N ASN A 116 0.27 -6.94 5.05
CA ASN A 116 -0.07 -5.64 5.61
C ASN A 116 -1.48 -5.21 5.14
N PRO A 117 -2.53 -5.28 5.98
CA PRO A 117 -3.89 -5.03 5.54
C PRO A 117 -4.12 -3.59 5.05
N LYS A 118 -3.36 -2.63 5.61
CA LYS A 118 -3.36 -1.25 5.12
C LYS A 118 -2.82 -1.20 3.70
N GLY A 119 -1.68 -1.85 3.46
CA GLY A 119 -1.05 -1.86 2.14
C GLY A 119 -1.89 -2.55 1.08
N VAL A 120 -2.46 -3.71 1.45
CA VAL A 120 -3.39 -4.46 0.59
C VAL A 120 -4.55 -3.58 0.15
N SER A 121 -5.13 -2.84 1.09
CA SER A 121 -6.31 -2.01 0.80
C SER A 121 -5.97 -0.81 -0.06
N VAL A 122 -4.83 -0.15 0.20
CA VAL A 122 -4.33 0.94 -0.66
C VAL A 122 -4.09 0.43 -2.07
N ALA A 123 -3.49 -0.75 -2.25
CA ALA A 123 -3.26 -1.34 -3.57
C ALA A 123 -4.58 -1.62 -4.31
N ILE A 124 -5.55 -2.25 -3.65
CA ILE A 124 -6.88 -2.53 -4.25
C ILE A 124 -7.58 -1.23 -4.66
N ILE A 125 -7.61 -0.22 -3.78
CA ILE A 125 -8.27 1.06 -4.08
C ILE A 125 -7.56 1.80 -5.22
N THR A 126 -6.23 1.69 -5.28
CA THR A 126 -5.45 2.27 -6.37
C THR A 126 -5.91 1.70 -7.71
N ILE A 127 -5.98 0.37 -7.82
CA ILE A 127 -6.40 -0.31 -9.04
C ILE A 127 -7.85 0.05 -9.35
N VAL A 128 -8.75 -0.13 -8.39
CA VAL A 128 -10.19 0.08 -8.57
C VAL A 128 -10.55 1.52 -8.94
N THR A 129 -9.81 2.52 -8.43
CA THR A 129 -10.15 3.94 -8.63
C THR A 129 -9.43 4.55 -9.82
N PHE A 130 -8.22 4.09 -10.13
CA PHE A 130 -7.35 4.76 -11.12
C PHE A 130 -7.03 3.91 -12.35
N VAL A 131 -7.35 2.61 -12.36
CA VAL A 131 -7.24 1.76 -13.55
C VAL A 131 -8.59 1.72 -14.28
N ASP A 132 -8.55 2.12 -15.54
CA ASP A 132 -9.73 2.25 -16.39
C ASP A 132 -10.10 0.90 -17.01
N SER A 133 -11.26 0.35 -16.65
CA SER A 133 -11.67 -1.00 -17.06
C SER A 133 -12.20 -1.08 -18.49
N THR A 134 -12.53 0.06 -19.11
CA THR A 134 -13.01 0.12 -20.50
C THR A 134 -11.89 0.10 -21.54
N ASN A 135 -10.68 0.54 -21.18
CA ASN A 135 -9.51 0.58 -22.06
C ASN A 135 -8.33 -0.17 -21.43
N TYR A 136 -8.46 -1.50 -21.29
CA TYR A 136 -7.34 -2.40 -20.98
C TYR A 136 -6.36 -2.51 -22.16
N TYR A 137 -5.81 -1.39 -22.62
CA TYR A 137 -4.74 -1.41 -23.61
C TYR A 137 -3.40 -1.36 -22.88
N LEU A 138 -2.58 -2.36 -23.18
CA LEU A 138 -1.19 -2.64 -22.77
C LEU A 138 -0.20 -1.44 -22.89
N MET A 139 -0.66 -0.22 -23.19
CA MET A 139 0.15 1.00 -23.31
C MET A 139 0.20 1.87 -22.04
N HIS A 140 -0.59 1.61 -21.00
CA HIS A 140 -0.57 2.42 -19.77
C HIS A 140 0.32 1.87 -18.64
N SER A 141 1.03 0.76 -18.89
CA SER A 141 1.89 0.06 -17.91
C SER A 141 3.38 0.09 -18.25
N LEU A 142 3.84 1.06 -19.04
CA LEU A 142 5.24 1.44 -19.26
C LEU A 142 5.38 2.95 -19.10
#